data_AF-A0A2X3BV70-F1
#
_entry.id   AF-A0A2X3BV70-F1
#
_cell.length_a   1.000
_cell.length_b   1.000
_cell.length_c   1.000
_cell.angle_alpha   90.00
_cell.angle_beta   90.00
_cell.angle_gamma   90.00
#
_symmetry.space_group_name_H-M   'P 1'
#
loop_
_entity.id
_entity.type
_entity.pdbx_description
1 polymer ?
#
loop_
_entity_poly.entity_id
_entity_poly.type
_entity_poly.pdbx_seq_one_letter_code
_entity_poly.pdbx_strand_id
1 'polypeptide(L)'
;MGETPSLTQVWGRRWRVQNQPEKDAAPFIVLPPIVRIEPGKGQSWRLVFNGSRLPQDRESLFWFNLLDIPPEPKNGKTDNYLQLAIRSRIKLFYRPAGVAAEKIAAEKALSWALAPTGNGLRVSNASARYITIDSITLNGQKHAVGMVAPFSSLEIAPKGSRCARCQPNSASPPSMITAR
;
A
#
# COMPACT_ATOMS: atom_id res chain seq x y z
N MET A 1 14.47 16.31 -10.33
CA MET A 1 13.91 17.15 -9.25
C MET A 1 13.20 18.34 -9.86
N GLY A 2 12.23 18.94 -9.17
CA GLY A 2 11.52 20.12 -9.67
C GLY A 2 12.42 21.34 -9.88
N GLU A 3 11.91 22.30 -10.66
CA GLU A 3 12.58 23.56 -11.01
C GLU A 3 12.37 24.68 -9.97
N THR A 4 11.42 24.49 -9.06
CA THR A 4 11.13 25.40 -7.95
C THR A 4 11.45 24.73 -6.62
N PRO A 5 11.77 25.51 -5.57
CA PRO A 5 11.89 24.95 -4.23
C PRO A 5 10.55 24.35 -3.79
N SER A 6 10.54 23.47 -2.81
CA SER A 6 9.31 22.96 -2.23
C SER A 6 9.45 22.68 -0.74
N LEU A 7 8.33 22.73 -0.02
CA LEU A 7 8.26 22.28 1.36
C LEU A 7 7.72 20.85 1.36
N THR A 8 8.55 19.91 1.79
CA THR A 8 8.20 18.50 1.83
C THR A 8 7.91 18.05 3.26
N GLN A 9 6.75 17.43 3.47
CA GLN A 9 6.38 16.77 4.72
C GLN A 9 6.28 15.26 4.51
N VAL A 10 6.76 14.49 5.49
CA VAL A 10 6.77 13.02 5.41
C VAL A 10 6.26 12.37 6.69
N TRP A 11 5.52 11.27 6.55
CA TRP A 11 5.02 10.51 7.69
C TRP A 11 4.66 9.06 7.37
N GLY A 12 4.72 8.21 8.39
CA GLY A 12 4.25 6.84 8.34
C GLY A 12 2.76 6.71 8.61
N ARG A 13 2.08 5.81 7.91
CA ARG A 13 0.67 5.45 8.18
C ARG A 13 0.44 3.95 8.06
N ARG A 14 -0.46 3.41 8.89
CA ARG A 14 -0.92 2.02 8.77
C ARG A 14 -1.82 1.80 7.56
N TRP A 15 -1.76 0.61 6.95
CA TRP A 15 -2.55 0.26 5.76
C TRP A 15 -4.09 0.35 5.94
N ARG A 16 -4.62 0.03 7.13
CA ARG A 16 -6.06 -0.28 7.32
C ARG A 16 -7.02 0.91 7.45
N VAL A 17 -6.58 2.15 7.34
CA VAL A 17 -7.42 3.28 7.77
C VAL A 17 -7.61 4.30 6.65
N GLN A 18 -8.63 4.07 5.82
CA GLN A 18 -9.12 5.08 4.88
C GLN A 18 -9.92 6.19 5.59
N ASN A 19 -10.55 5.94 6.76
CA ASN A 19 -11.55 6.86 7.34
C ASN A 19 -11.46 7.11 8.87
N GLN A 20 -10.31 6.96 9.53
CA GLN A 20 -10.14 7.40 10.94
C GLN A 20 -8.96 8.35 11.11
N PRO A 21 -9.09 9.38 11.98
CA PRO A 21 -8.05 10.36 12.24
C PRO A 21 -6.93 9.76 13.12
N GLU A 22 -5.71 10.17 12.82
CA GLU A 22 -4.44 10.22 13.61
C GLU A 22 -3.99 9.08 14.55
N LYS A 23 -4.83 8.14 14.97
CA LYS A 23 -4.51 7.21 16.07
C LYS A 23 -3.69 5.97 15.70
N ASP A 24 -3.50 5.70 14.42
CA ASP A 24 -2.75 4.53 13.94
C ASP A 24 -1.47 4.94 13.20
N ALA A 25 -0.52 5.49 13.96
CA ALA A 25 0.83 5.74 13.47
C ALA A 25 1.49 4.43 13.04
N ALA A 26 2.23 4.47 11.93
CA ALA A 26 3.05 3.34 11.57
C ALA A 26 4.19 3.17 12.59
N PRO A 27 4.74 1.95 12.76
CA PRO A 27 5.77 1.67 13.76
C PRO A 27 7.16 2.14 13.32
N PHE A 28 7.22 3.24 12.57
CA PHE A 28 8.46 3.87 12.15
C PHE A 28 8.34 5.38 12.20
N ILE A 29 9.45 6.01 12.56
CA ILE A 29 9.64 7.45 12.58
C ILE A 29 10.41 7.81 11.31
N VAL A 30 9.98 8.87 10.64
CA VAL A 30 10.64 9.39 9.43
C VAL A 30 11.37 10.69 9.79
N LEU A 31 12.66 10.76 9.46
CA LEU A 31 13.53 11.91 9.79
C LEU A 31 14.27 12.43 8.55
N PRO A 32 14.33 13.75 8.32
CA PRO A 32 13.54 14.79 9.00
C PRO A 32 12.06 14.74 8.57
N PRO A 33 11.10 15.05 9.45
CA PRO A 33 9.66 14.98 9.13
C PRO A 33 9.18 16.11 8.22
N ILE A 34 9.89 17.24 8.21
CA ILE A 34 9.64 18.39 7.34
C ILE A 34 10.98 18.97 6.88
N VAL A 35 11.08 19.30 5.60
CA VAL A 35 12.29 19.85 5.00
C VAL A 35 11.95 20.69 3.79
N ARG A 36 12.73 21.73 3.55
CA ARG A 36 12.69 22.49 2.30
C ARG A 36 13.69 21.88 1.32
N ILE A 37 13.22 21.55 0.12
CA ILE A 37 14.04 21.02 -0.96
C ILE A 37 14.26 22.14 -1.99
N GLU A 38 15.52 22.39 -2.35
CA GLU A 38 15.86 23.40 -3.36
C GLU A 38 15.79 22.82 -4.79
N PRO A 39 15.65 23.67 -5.83
CA PRO A 39 15.61 23.23 -7.22
C PRO A 39 16.75 22.29 -7.59
N GLY A 40 16.43 21.18 -8.25
CA GLY A 40 17.43 20.19 -8.67
C GLY A 40 18.10 19.39 -7.53
N LYS A 41 17.76 19.60 -6.25
CA LYS A 41 18.44 18.95 -5.11
C LYS A 41 17.71 17.72 -4.59
N GLY A 42 18.48 16.64 -4.37
CA GLY A 42 18.05 15.41 -3.69
C GLY A 42 17.74 15.58 -2.20
N GLN A 43 16.84 14.76 -1.66
CA GLN A 43 16.67 14.59 -0.21
C GLN A 43 16.64 13.11 0.16
N SER A 44 17.37 12.75 1.21
CA SER A 44 17.31 11.42 1.82
C SER A 44 16.55 11.48 3.14
N TRP A 45 15.71 10.47 3.39
CA TRP A 45 14.99 10.31 4.65
C TRP A 45 15.44 9.05 5.36
N ARG A 46 15.59 9.14 6.68
CA ARG A 46 15.88 8.02 7.55
C ARG A 46 14.58 7.49 8.13
N LEU A 47 14.35 6.18 7.97
CA LEU A 47 13.24 5.47 8.60
C LEU A 47 13.78 4.69 9.81
N VAL A 48 13.23 4.94 10.98
CA VAL A 48 13.64 4.29 12.24
C VAL A 48 12.46 3.49 12.77
N PHE A 49 12.60 2.18 12.86
CA PHE A 49 11.60 1.32 13.49
C PHE A 49 11.58 1.56 15.01
N ASN A 50 10.39 1.71 15.59
CA ASN A 50 10.23 2.09 17.01
C ASN A 50 10.17 0.88 17.97
N GLY A 51 10.31 -0.35 17.47
CA GLY A 51 10.24 -1.57 18.30
C GLY A 51 8.82 -2.07 18.60
N SER A 52 7.78 -1.52 17.98
CA SER A 52 6.41 -2.00 18.14
C SER A 52 6.28 -3.51 17.88
N ARG A 53 5.45 -4.20 18.65
CA ARG A 53 5.16 -5.63 18.42
C ARG A 53 4.37 -5.81 17.13
N LEU A 54 4.97 -6.50 16.16
CA LEU A 54 4.36 -6.86 14.88
C LEU A 54 4.34 -8.39 14.71
N PRO A 55 3.45 -8.93 13.85
CA PRO A 55 3.52 -10.33 13.45
C PRO A 55 4.93 -10.73 13.01
N GLN A 56 5.41 -11.85 13.54
CA GLN A 56 6.76 -12.38 13.25
C GLN A 56 6.73 -13.50 12.20
N ASP A 57 5.54 -14.02 11.90
CA ASP A 57 5.27 -15.10 10.95
C ASP A 57 4.96 -14.60 9.53
N ARG A 58 4.77 -13.28 9.34
CA ARG A 58 4.40 -12.67 8.06
C ARG A 58 4.83 -11.21 7.94
N GLU A 59 4.87 -10.72 6.70
CA GLU A 59 5.05 -9.29 6.43
C GLU A 59 3.91 -8.44 6.98
N SER A 60 4.25 -7.23 7.40
CA SER A 60 3.28 -6.18 7.75
C SER A 60 3.40 -5.01 6.78
N LEU A 61 2.25 -4.50 6.30
CA LEU A 61 2.20 -3.40 5.34
C LEU A 61 1.85 -2.05 5.98
N PHE A 62 2.61 -1.05 5.59
CA PHE A 62 2.43 0.35 5.95
C PHE A 62 2.63 1.25 4.72
N TRP A 63 2.45 2.55 4.92
CA TRP A 63 2.62 3.56 3.89
C TRP A 63 3.59 4.64 4.36
N PHE A 64 4.58 4.93 3.53
CA PHE A 64 5.32 6.18 3.54
C PHE A 64 4.53 7.22 2.75
N ASN A 65 4.25 8.35 3.39
CA ASN A 65 3.59 9.47 2.75
C ASN A 65 4.61 10.57 2.56
N LEU A 66 4.61 11.16 1.37
CA LEU A 66 5.38 12.35 1.03
C LEU A 66 4.40 13.36 0.45
N LEU A 67 4.29 14.51 1.09
CA LEU A 67 3.52 15.65 0.63
C LEU A 67 4.50 16.72 0.18
N ASP A 68 4.43 17.08 -1.10
CA ASP A 68 5.26 18.10 -1.72
C ASP A 68 4.42 19.36 -1.97
N ILE A 69 4.77 20.46 -1.28
CA ILE A 69 4.03 21.71 -1.29
C ILE A 69 4.87 22.75 -2.05
N PRO A 70 4.42 23.20 -3.24
CA PRO A 70 5.14 24.24 -3.98
C PRO A 70 5.01 25.61 -3.29
N PRO A 71 5.92 26.56 -3.56
CA PRO A 71 5.83 27.92 -3.06
C PRO A 71 4.61 28.62 -3.64
N GLU A 72 4.10 29.59 -2.91
CA GLU A 72 3.09 30.50 -3.44
C GLU A 72 3.67 31.31 -4.62
N PRO A 73 2.85 31.59 -5.65
CA PRO A 73 3.28 32.43 -6.77
C PRO A 73 3.55 33.86 -6.31
N LYS A 74 4.71 34.42 -6.71
CA LYS A 74 5.15 35.77 -6.30
C LYS A 74 4.22 36.91 -6.74
N ASN A 75 3.37 36.69 -7.74
CA ASN A 75 2.47 37.70 -8.30
C ASN A 75 1.01 37.55 -7.79
N GLY A 76 0.77 36.68 -6.80
CA GLY A 76 -0.56 36.19 -6.41
C GLY A 76 -1.45 37.12 -5.56
N LYS A 77 -1.34 38.45 -5.67
CA LYS A 77 -2.28 39.36 -4.98
C LYS A 77 -3.46 39.86 -5.84
N THR A 78 -3.47 39.57 -7.14
CA THR A 78 -4.50 40.13 -8.06
C THR A 78 -5.23 39.12 -8.96
N ASP A 79 -4.88 37.83 -8.94
CA ASP A 79 -5.51 36.81 -9.80
C ASP A 79 -5.98 35.58 -9.01
N ASN A 80 -7.11 35.01 -9.44
CA ASN A 80 -7.58 33.69 -8.98
C ASN A 80 -6.61 32.60 -9.44
N TYR A 81 -6.01 31.85 -8.52
CA TYR A 81 -5.10 30.76 -8.87
C TYR A 81 -5.44 29.46 -8.14
N LEU A 82 -5.10 28.34 -8.78
CA LEU A 82 -5.16 26.99 -8.22
C LEU A 82 -3.74 26.53 -7.91
N GLN A 83 -3.50 26.16 -6.65
CA GLN A 83 -2.24 25.56 -6.21
C GLN A 83 -2.44 24.07 -5.97
N LEU A 84 -1.56 23.24 -6.53
CA LEU A 84 -1.60 21.79 -6.41
C LEU A 84 -0.43 21.32 -5.55
N ALA A 85 -0.75 20.67 -4.43
CA ALA A 85 0.23 19.91 -3.65
C ALA A 85 0.16 18.43 -4.02
N ILE A 86 1.31 17.80 -4.26
CA ILE A 86 1.37 16.40 -4.68
C ILE A 86 1.63 15.51 -3.48
N ARG A 87 0.79 14.49 -3.29
CA ARG A 87 1.00 13.48 -2.25
C ARG A 87 1.34 12.13 -2.86
N SER A 88 2.58 11.70 -2.70
CA SER A 88 3.03 10.35 -3.02
C SER A 88 2.80 9.40 -1.84
N ARG A 89 2.32 8.19 -2.13
CA ARG A 89 2.16 7.12 -1.14
C ARG A 89 2.93 5.90 -1.60
N ILE A 90 3.94 5.51 -0.83
CA ILE A 90 4.83 4.39 -1.14
C ILE A 90 4.59 3.27 -0.13
N LYS A 91 4.45 2.04 -0.61
CA LYS A 91 4.28 0.87 0.27
C LYS A 91 5.56 0.59 1.04
N LEU A 92 5.43 0.35 2.33
CA LEU A 92 6.52 -0.09 3.21
C LEU A 92 6.16 -1.44 3.81
N PHE A 93 7.01 -2.43 3.56
CA PHE A 93 6.86 -3.78 4.09
C PHE A 93 7.85 -3.97 5.25
N TYR A 94 7.32 -4.20 6.45
CA TYR A 94 8.12 -4.74 7.54
C TYR A 94 8.24 -6.25 7.35
N ARG A 95 9.48 -6.73 7.24
CA ARG A 95 9.81 -8.15 7.01
C ARG A 95 10.60 -8.70 8.19
N PRO A 96 10.00 -9.54 9.05
CA PRO A 96 10.72 -10.27 10.09
C PRO A 96 11.83 -11.15 9.51
N ALA A 97 12.88 -11.41 10.30
CA ALA A 97 14.03 -12.21 9.85
C ALA A 97 13.62 -13.63 9.39
N GLY A 98 12.68 -14.29 10.08
CA GLY A 98 12.18 -15.60 9.71
C GLY A 98 11.50 -15.63 8.32
N VAL A 99 10.78 -14.56 7.97
CA VAL A 99 10.15 -14.40 6.64
C VAL A 99 11.18 -14.08 5.55
N ALA A 100 12.27 -13.40 5.90
CA ALA A 100 13.36 -13.12 4.97
C ALA A 100 14.10 -14.39 4.53
N ALA A 101 14.19 -15.40 5.41
CA ALA A 101 14.86 -16.67 5.13
C ALA A 101 14.06 -17.61 4.19
N GLU A 102 12.79 -17.32 3.91
CA GLU A 102 11.94 -18.13 3.03
C GLU A 102 12.51 -18.17 1.60
N LYS A 103 12.85 -19.37 1.12
CA LYS A 103 13.46 -19.63 -0.21
C LYS A 103 12.45 -19.82 -1.33
N ILE A 104 11.16 -19.93 -1.02
CA ILE A 104 10.13 -20.05 -2.06
C ILE A 104 10.10 -18.74 -2.83
N ALA A 105 10.32 -18.82 -4.15
CA ALA A 105 10.09 -17.68 -5.03
C ALA A 105 8.62 -17.28 -4.90
N ALA A 106 8.35 -15.99 -4.63
CA ALA A 106 7.00 -15.51 -4.34
C ALA A 106 5.97 -15.93 -5.41
N GLU A 107 6.40 -15.97 -6.66
CA GLU A 107 5.58 -16.35 -7.82
C GLU A 107 5.11 -17.82 -7.76
N LYS A 108 5.94 -18.70 -7.19
CA LYS A 108 5.60 -20.12 -6.97
C LYS A 108 4.69 -20.34 -5.75
N ALA A 109 4.53 -19.34 -4.90
CA ALA A 109 3.64 -19.40 -3.75
C ALA A 109 2.19 -19.03 -4.09
N LEU A 110 1.92 -18.60 -5.34
CA LEU A 110 0.58 -18.31 -5.81
C LEU A 110 -0.09 -19.55 -6.41
N SER A 111 -1.30 -19.84 -5.96
CA SER A 111 -2.18 -20.84 -6.58
C SER A 111 -3.44 -20.19 -7.14
N TRP A 112 -3.94 -20.75 -8.24
CA TRP A 112 -5.07 -20.23 -8.99
C TRP A 112 -6.17 -21.28 -9.03
N ALA A 113 -7.41 -20.85 -8.81
CA ALA A 113 -8.59 -21.70 -8.90
C ALA A 113 -9.75 -20.91 -9.48
N LEU A 114 -10.79 -21.60 -9.96
CA LEU A 114 -12.07 -20.95 -10.22
C LEU A 114 -12.61 -20.35 -8.92
N ALA A 115 -13.14 -19.13 -8.99
CA ALA A 115 -13.81 -18.53 -7.84
C ALA A 115 -15.02 -19.39 -7.46
N PRO A 116 -15.31 -19.62 -6.15
CA PRO A 116 -16.48 -20.42 -5.73
C PRO A 116 -17.82 -19.84 -6.14
N THR A 117 -17.84 -18.55 -6.51
CA THR A 117 -19.00 -17.89 -7.14
C THR A 117 -19.28 -18.42 -8.55
N GLY A 118 -18.43 -19.29 -9.10
CA GLY A 118 -18.54 -19.84 -10.45
C GLY A 118 -18.14 -18.85 -11.56
N ASN A 119 -17.88 -17.59 -11.22
CA ASN A 119 -17.56 -16.54 -12.19
C ASN A 119 -16.31 -15.77 -11.76
N GLY A 120 -15.19 -16.07 -12.42
CA GLY A 120 -13.88 -15.43 -12.18
C GLY A 120 -12.81 -16.37 -11.66
N LEU A 121 -11.66 -15.78 -11.34
CA LEU A 121 -10.52 -16.50 -10.76
C LEU A 121 -10.30 -16.11 -9.31
N ARG A 122 -9.86 -17.08 -8.52
CA ARG A 122 -9.28 -16.86 -7.21
C ARG A 122 -7.78 -17.08 -7.29
N VAL A 123 -7.02 -16.10 -6.81
CA VAL A 123 -5.59 -16.25 -6.54
C VAL A 123 -5.40 -16.40 -5.03
N SER A 124 -4.57 -17.35 -4.59
CA SER A 124 -4.25 -17.58 -3.18
C SER A 124 -2.74 -17.51 -2.99
N ASN A 125 -2.31 -16.81 -1.95
CA ASN A 125 -0.91 -16.64 -1.60
C ASN A 125 -0.58 -17.50 -0.36
N ALA A 126 0.21 -18.55 -0.56
CA ALA A 126 0.68 -19.40 0.52
C ALA A 126 1.93 -18.89 1.24
N SER A 127 2.56 -17.80 0.75
CA SER A 127 3.77 -17.24 1.35
C SER A 127 3.48 -16.28 2.51
N ALA A 128 4.53 -16.03 3.29
CA ALA A 128 4.53 -15.02 4.34
C ALA A 128 4.73 -13.58 3.82
N ARG A 129 4.77 -13.35 2.50
CA ARG A 129 5.06 -12.05 1.84
C ARG A 129 3.85 -11.50 1.09
N TYR A 130 3.73 -10.18 0.98
CA TYR A 130 2.78 -9.55 0.07
C TYR A 130 3.24 -9.71 -1.38
N ILE A 131 2.32 -10.09 -2.26
CA ILE A 131 2.61 -10.23 -3.69
C ILE A 131 1.73 -9.24 -4.46
N THR A 132 2.36 -8.33 -5.20
CA THR A 132 1.64 -7.39 -6.08
C THR A 132 1.66 -7.91 -7.50
N ILE A 133 0.47 -8.11 -8.05
CA ILE A 133 0.22 -8.55 -9.42
C ILE A 133 -0.38 -7.34 -10.13
N ASP A 134 0.33 -6.79 -11.12
CA ASP A 134 -0.20 -5.69 -11.95
C ASP A 134 -1.52 -6.15 -12.60
N SER A 135 -1.43 -7.26 -13.31
CA SER A 135 -2.52 -7.75 -14.12
C SER A 135 -2.38 -9.22 -14.49
N ILE A 136 -3.50 -9.79 -14.91
CA ILE A 136 -3.57 -11.09 -15.58
C ILE A 136 -4.37 -10.97 -16.88
N THR A 137 -4.17 -11.94 -17.76
CA THR A 137 -4.96 -12.07 -18.98
C THR A 137 -5.90 -13.26 -18.85
N LEU A 138 -7.21 -13.02 -19.00
CA LEU A 138 -8.25 -14.06 -19.02
C LEU A 138 -9.04 -13.93 -20.30
N ASN A 139 -9.12 -15.03 -21.07
CA ASN A 139 -9.82 -15.06 -22.36
C ASN A 139 -9.43 -13.89 -23.28
N GLY A 140 -8.13 -13.57 -23.33
CA GLY A 140 -7.59 -12.46 -24.14
C GLY A 140 -7.83 -11.05 -23.55
N GLN A 141 -8.49 -10.92 -22.40
CA GLN A 141 -8.72 -9.63 -21.74
C GLN A 141 -7.79 -9.41 -20.54
N LYS A 142 -7.23 -8.21 -20.45
CA LYS A 142 -6.40 -7.78 -19.31
C LYS A 142 -7.29 -7.38 -18.12
N HIS A 143 -7.04 -7.97 -16.96
CA HIS A 143 -7.68 -7.66 -15.67
C HIS A 143 -6.64 -7.17 -14.68
N ALA A 144 -6.91 -6.04 -14.04
CA ALA A 144 -6.11 -5.58 -12.90
C ALA A 144 -6.39 -6.48 -11.69
N VAL A 145 -5.34 -6.80 -10.93
CA VAL A 145 -5.46 -7.67 -9.75
C VAL A 145 -5.20 -6.89 -8.47
N GLY A 146 -4.01 -6.32 -8.36
CA GLY A 146 -3.58 -5.63 -7.15
C GLY A 146 -2.73 -6.55 -6.28
N MET A 147 -2.94 -6.53 -4.98
CA MET A 147 -1.99 -7.11 -4.02
C MET A 147 -2.65 -8.16 -3.16
N VAL A 148 -2.04 -9.36 -3.16
CA VAL A 148 -2.47 -10.51 -2.37
C VAL A 148 -1.68 -10.53 -1.07
N ALA A 149 -2.38 -10.45 0.06
CA ALA A 149 -1.76 -10.46 1.39
C ALA A 149 -1.16 -11.84 1.73
N PRO A 150 -0.22 -11.91 2.70
CA PRO A 150 0.29 -13.18 3.20
C PRO A 150 -0.84 -14.11 3.67
N PHE A 151 -0.77 -15.38 3.28
CA PHE A 151 -1.74 -16.42 3.68
C PHE A 151 -3.21 -16.04 3.39
N SER A 152 -3.45 -15.32 2.28
CA SER A 152 -4.76 -14.80 1.90
C SER A 152 -5.06 -15.08 0.44
N SER A 153 -6.33 -14.91 0.06
CA SER A 153 -6.79 -15.02 -1.32
C SER A 153 -7.47 -13.74 -1.79
N LEU A 154 -7.48 -13.52 -3.09
CA LEU A 154 -8.20 -12.45 -3.78
C LEU A 154 -9.01 -13.04 -4.93
N GLU A 155 -10.22 -12.54 -5.13
CA GLU A 155 -11.08 -12.91 -6.26
C GLU A 155 -11.01 -11.82 -7.34
N ILE A 156 -10.93 -12.27 -8.59
CA ILE A 156 -10.81 -11.45 -9.78
C ILE A 156 -12.02 -11.75 -10.65
N ALA A 157 -12.90 -10.77 -10.74
CA ALA A 157 -14.09 -10.84 -11.57
C ALA A 157 -13.76 -10.55 -13.04
N PRO A 158 -14.40 -11.24 -14.00
CA PRO A 158 -14.35 -10.82 -15.40
C PRO A 158 -14.98 -9.43 -15.56
N LYS A 159 -14.52 -8.67 -16.56
CA LYS A 159 -15.10 -7.36 -16.86
C LYS A 159 -16.58 -7.53 -17.20
N GLY A 160 -17.45 -6.70 -16.61
CA GLY A 160 -18.91 -6.80 -16.74
C GLY A 160 -19.61 -7.71 -15.73
N SER A 161 -18.86 -8.41 -14.87
CA SER A 161 -19.43 -9.26 -13.81
C SER A 161 -19.44 -8.54 -12.46
N ARG A 162 -20.60 -8.42 -11.81
CA ARG A 162 -20.66 -7.94 -10.42
C ARG A 162 -20.21 -9.05 -9.47
N CYS A 163 -18.99 -8.96 -8.97
CA CYS A 163 -18.52 -9.82 -7.90
C CYS A 163 -18.87 -9.18 -6.55
N ALA A 164 -19.86 -9.76 -5.86
CA ALA A 164 -20.37 -9.24 -4.58
C ALA A 164 -19.32 -9.22 -3.45
N ARG A 165 -18.22 -9.95 -3.60
CA ARG A 165 -17.12 -10.06 -2.62
C ARG A 165 -15.77 -9.54 -3.12
N CYS A 166 -15.72 -8.95 -4.30
CA CYS A 166 -14.55 -8.27 -4.81
C CYS A 166 -14.46 -6.90 -4.15
N GLN A 167 -14.22 -6.88 -2.84
CA GLN A 167 -13.86 -5.65 -2.17
C GLN A 167 -12.46 -5.26 -2.65
N PRO A 168 -12.22 -3.98 -2.97
CA PRO A 168 -10.88 -3.43 -2.91
C PRO A 168 -10.46 -3.47 -1.44
N ASN A 169 -9.98 -4.64 -1.00
CA ASN A 169 -9.08 -4.77 0.12
C ASN A 169 -9.64 -4.33 1.49
N SER A 170 -10.66 -5.03 1.99
CA SER A 170 -10.95 -5.12 3.42
C SER A 170 -10.95 -6.57 3.87
N ALA A 171 -9.86 -7.01 4.49
CA ALA A 171 -9.84 -8.28 5.18
C ALA A 171 -10.77 -8.20 6.39
N SER A 172 -11.97 -8.78 6.27
CA SER A 172 -12.85 -9.03 7.41
C SER A 172 -12.19 -10.02 8.39
N PRO A 173 -12.36 -9.85 9.70
CA PRO A 173 -11.87 -10.81 10.68
C PRO A 173 -12.57 -12.18 10.50
N PRO A 174 -11.92 -13.30 10.89
CA PRO A 174 -12.63 -14.56 11.01
C PRO A 174 -13.73 -14.41 12.05
N SER A 175 -14.95 -14.79 11.70
CA SER A 175 -16.07 -14.88 12.63
C SER A 175 -15.65 -15.79 13.78
N MET A 176 -15.64 -15.26 15.01
CA MET A 176 -15.63 -16.12 16.18
C MET A 176 -16.96 -16.89 16.16
N ILE A 177 -16.86 -18.19 15.89
CA ILE A 177 -17.92 -19.12 16.26
C ILE A 177 -17.89 -19.16 17.78
N THR A 178 -18.82 -18.45 18.42
CA THR A 178 -19.14 -18.71 19.82
C THR A 178 -19.76 -20.10 19.87
N ALA A 179 -19.01 -21.07 20.37
CA ALA A 179 -19.53 -22.37 20.74
C ALA A 179 -19.90 -22.33 22.23
N ARG A 180 -21.19 -22.60 22.48
CA ARG A 180 -21.90 -22.77 23.76
C ARG A 180 -22.37 -21.50 24.46
#